data_AF-A0A2N7N6C7-F1
#
_entry.id   AF-A0A2N7N6C7-F1
#
_cell.length_a   1.000
_cell.length_b   1.000
_cell.length_c   1.000
_cell.angle_alpha   90.00
_cell.angle_beta   90.00
_cell.angle_gamma   90.00
#
_symmetry.space_group_name_H-M   'P 1'
#
loop_
_entity.id
_entity.type
_entity.pdbx_description
1 polymer ?
#
loop_
_entity_poly.entity_id
_entity_poly.type
_entity_poly.pdbx_seq_one_letter_code
_entity_poly.pdbx_strand_id
1 'polypeptide(L)'
;MTNTIARISFIGVLLLTISLSLWKSSDISHVTYQNLENYVGGSSTLHFTFSLLIGFLAVFNFPKWVTATNADMFGIRLLIVLLFIISLEEFSQLFIATRSFSFDDLSTNWIGIILGYFCAKFIKLFANH
;
A
#
# COMPACT_ATOMS: atom_id res chain seq x y z
N MET A 1 -19.75 9.07 -10.75
CA MET A 1 -19.65 8.98 -9.26
C MET A 1 -18.60 7.94 -8.80
N THR A 2 -18.40 6.83 -9.51
CA THR A 2 -17.41 5.78 -9.18
C THR A 2 -15.97 6.28 -8.99
N ASN A 3 -15.50 7.21 -9.83
CA ASN A 3 -14.15 7.79 -9.68
C ASN A 3 -13.97 8.66 -8.42
N THR A 4 -15.03 9.30 -7.93
CA THR A 4 -14.93 10.18 -6.74
C THR A 4 -14.79 9.36 -5.47
N ILE A 5 -15.56 8.27 -5.34
CA ILE A 5 -15.47 7.35 -4.20
C ILE A 5 -14.09 6.68 -4.17
N ALA A 6 -13.62 6.13 -5.29
CA ALA A 6 -12.29 5.51 -5.35
C ALA A 6 -11.15 6.48 -5.00
N ARG A 7 -11.28 7.77 -5.36
CA ARG A 7 -10.31 8.82 -4.98
C ARG A 7 -10.33 9.12 -3.50
N ILE A 8 -11.52 9.34 -2.93
CA ILE A 8 -11.67 9.63 -1.50
C ILE A 8 -11.17 8.44 -0.68
N SER A 9 -11.55 7.22 -1.05
CA SER A 9 -11.06 5.99 -0.40
C SER A 9 -9.55 5.87 -0.49
N PHE A 10 -8.95 6.14 -1.66
CA PHE A 10 -7.50 6.06 -1.83
C PHE A 10 -6.76 7.08 -0.96
N ILE A 11 -7.20 8.34 -0.96
CA ILE A 11 -6.63 9.38 -0.10
C ILE A 11 -6.79 9.01 1.37
N GLY A 12 -7.96 8.52 1.77
CA GLY A 12 -8.22 8.08 3.14
C GLY A 12 -7.28 6.96 3.58
N VAL A 13 -7.09 5.94 2.74
CA VAL A 13 -6.15 4.84 3.00
C VAL A 13 -4.72 5.37 3.14
N LEU A 14 -4.26 6.23 2.23
CA LEU A 14 -2.92 6.81 2.29
C LEU A 14 -2.70 7.62 3.57
N LEU A 15 -3.65 8.49 3.92
CA LEU A 15 -3.56 9.30 5.14
C LEU A 15 -3.53 8.42 6.39
N LEU A 16 -4.33 7.35 6.42
CA LEU A 16 -4.34 6.42 7.55
C LEU A 16 -3.02 5.65 7.65
N THR A 17 -2.47 5.15 6.53
CA THR A 17 -1.17 4.48 6.51
C THR A 17 -0.06 5.40 7.01
N ILE A 18 0.01 6.64 6.51
CA ILE A 18 1.01 7.62 6.95
C ILE A 18 0.84 7.92 8.44
N SER A 19 -0.38 8.14 8.91
CA SER A 19 -0.65 8.44 10.32
C SER A 19 -0.23 7.31 11.25
N LEU A 20 -0.54 6.05 10.89
CA LEU A 20 -0.15 4.88 11.67
C LEU A 20 1.37 4.65 11.65
N SER A 21 2.03 4.86 10.51
CA SER A 21 3.49 4.77 10.43
C SER A 21 4.16 5.84 11.29
N LEU A 22 3.72 7.09 11.19
CA LEU A 22 4.21 8.19 12.03
C LEU A 22 3.94 7.96 13.51
N TRP A 23 2.77 7.44 13.89
CA TRP A 23 2.46 7.14 15.27
C TRP A 23 3.44 6.10 15.84
N LYS A 24 3.62 4.96 15.17
CA LYS A 24 4.59 3.93 15.61
C LYS A 24 6.03 4.44 15.57
N SER A 25 6.39 5.34 14.66
CA SER A 25 7.73 5.95 14.58
C SER A 25 7.98 7.02 15.66
N SER A 26 6.95 7.73 16.11
CA SER A 26 7.06 8.73 17.17
C SER A 26 7.24 8.14 18.57
N ASP A 27 6.96 6.85 18.74
CA ASP A 27 6.97 6.12 20.02
C ASP A 27 6.01 6.69 21.09
N ILE A 28 5.09 7.57 20.66
CA ILE A 28 4.05 8.14 21.52
C ILE A 28 3.04 7.03 21.88
N SER A 29 2.79 6.80 23.16
CA SER A 29 1.82 5.81 23.63
C SER A 29 2.05 4.40 23.05
N HIS A 30 3.30 3.95 23.08
CA HIS A 30 3.75 2.67 22.51
C HIS A 30 2.85 1.47 22.85
N VAL A 31 2.46 1.32 24.11
CA VAL A 31 1.58 0.22 24.58
C VAL A 31 0.21 0.27 23.89
N THR A 32 -0.35 1.46 23.71
CA THR A 32 -1.63 1.64 23.01
C THR A 32 -1.51 1.23 21.54
N TYR A 33 -0.41 1.63 20.89
CA TYR A 33 -0.14 1.23 19.52
C TYR A 33 0.02 -0.30 19.39
N GLN A 34 0.82 -0.92 20.26
CA GLN A 34 0.99 -2.38 20.27
C GLN A 34 -0.32 -3.12 20.48
N ASN A 35 -1.18 -2.63 21.38
CA ASN A 35 -2.50 -3.23 21.60
C ASN A 35 -3.39 -3.15 20.36
N LEU A 36 -3.37 -2.02 19.64
CA LEU A 36 -4.08 -1.86 18.36
C LEU A 36 -3.51 -2.82 17.31
N GLU A 37 -2.19 -2.87 17.17
CA GLU A 37 -1.51 -3.73 16.20
C GLU A 37 -1.87 -5.20 16.44
N ASN A 38 -1.75 -5.67 17.69
CA ASN A 38 -2.10 -7.03 18.07
C ASN A 38 -3.59 -7.32 17.88
N TYR A 39 -4.47 -6.37 18.17
CA TYR A 39 -5.91 -6.51 17.95
C TYR A 39 -6.26 -6.73 16.47
N VAL A 40 -5.55 -6.06 15.56
CA VAL A 40 -5.78 -6.19 14.10
C VAL A 40 -5.13 -7.45 13.52
N GLY A 41 -4.30 -8.16 14.29
CA GLY A 41 -3.63 -9.39 13.85
C GLY A 41 -2.10 -9.28 13.74
N GLY A 42 -1.52 -8.15 14.16
CA GLY A 42 -0.09 -7.91 14.20
C GLY A 42 0.42 -6.98 13.09
N SER A 43 1.73 -6.70 13.13
CA SER A 43 2.44 -5.83 12.17
C SER A 43 2.25 -6.30 10.73
N SER A 44 2.49 -7.57 10.45
CA SER A 44 2.41 -8.13 9.10
C SER A 44 0.98 -8.02 8.52
N THR A 45 -0.07 -8.20 9.33
CA THR A 45 -1.45 -8.03 8.86
C THR A 45 -1.74 -6.59 8.48
N LEU A 46 -1.30 -5.61 9.28
CA LEU A 46 -1.44 -4.18 8.94
C LEU A 46 -0.71 -3.86 7.63
N HIS A 47 0.56 -4.26 7.52
CA HIS A 47 1.38 -4.06 6.32
C HIS A 47 0.69 -4.66 5.08
N PHE A 48 0.22 -5.90 5.17
CA PHE A 48 -0.48 -6.57 4.09
C PHE A 48 -1.77 -5.85 3.70
N THR A 49 -2.64 -5.56 4.67
CA THR A 49 -3.97 -4.96 4.40
C THR A 49 -3.84 -3.59 3.75
N PHE A 50 -2.99 -2.71 4.29
CA PHE A 50 -2.81 -1.38 3.71
C PHE A 50 -2.15 -1.45 2.33
N SER A 51 -1.13 -2.28 2.17
CA SER A 51 -0.47 -2.49 0.87
C SER A 51 -1.43 -3.04 -0.19
N LEU A 52 -2.30 -3.99 0.18
CA LEU A 52 -3.34 -4.52 -0.69
C LEU A 52 -4.33 -3.45 -1.11
N LEU A 53 -4.84 -2.66 -0.16
CA LEU A 53 -5.78 -1.58 -0.46
C LEU A 53 -5.16 -0.48 -1.34
N ILE A 54 -3.90 -0.11 -1.09
CA ILE A 54 -3.15 0.85 -1.89
C ILE A 54 -3.00 0.34 -3.33
N GLY A 55 -2.49 -0.89 -3.51
CA GLY A 55 -2.32 -1.50 -4.83
C GLY A 55 -3.65 -1.60 -5.60
N PHE A 56 -4.71 -2.00 -4.91
CA PHE A 56 -6.06 -2.14 -5.47
C PHE A 56 -6.64 -0.81 -5.92
N LEU A 57 -6.68 0.18 -5.02
CA LEU A 57 -7.29 1.48 -5.30
C LEU A 57 -6.48 2.31 -6.30
N ALA A 58 -5.16 2.15 -6.33
CA ALA A 58 -4.29 2.85 -7.29
C ALA A 58 -4.69 2.56 -8.75
N VAL A 59 -5.12 1.34 -9.06
CA VAL A 59 -5.54 0.95 -10.42
C VAL A 59 -6.73 1.77 -10.95
N PHE A 60 -7.68 2.09 -10.07
CA PHE A 60 -8.85 2.90 -10.41
C PHE A 60 -8.53 4.39 -10.47
N ASN A 61 -7.54 4.84 -9.69
CA ASN A 61 -7.15 6.24 -9.60
C ASN A 61 -6.22 6.71 -10.72
N PHE A 62 -5.36 5.81 -11.21
CA PHE A 62 -4.36 6.12 -12.24
C PHE A 62 -4.55 5.30 -13.52
N PRO A 63 -5.71 5.38 -14.19
CA PRO A 63 -6.03 4.51 -15.32
C PRO A 63 -5.00 4.59 -16.45
N LYS A 64 -4.43 5.78 -16.73
CA LYS A 64 -3.43 6.00 -17.78
C LYS A 64 -2.09 5.29 -17.52
N TRP A 65 -1.76 5.02 -16.26
CA TRP A 65 -0.51 4.38 -15.85
C TRP A 65 -0.64 2.86 -15.74
N VAL A 66 -1.86 2.34 -15.89
CA VAL A 66 -2.21 0.92 -15.79
C VAL A 66 -2.50 0.33 -17.18
N THR A 67 -2.87 1.16 -18.15
CA THR A 67 -3.07 0.72 -19.53
C THR A 67 -1.73 0.30 -20.15
N ALA A 68 -1.74 -0.84 -20.84
CA ALA A 68 -0.62 -1.25 -21.64
C ALA A 68 -0.33 -0.20 -22.74
N THR A 69 0.93 0.20 -22.85
CA THR A 69 1.43 1.06 -23.94
C THR A 69 2.55 0.34 -24.67
N ASN A 70 2.96 0.83 -25.85
CA ASN A 70 4.06 0.21 -26.61
C ASN A 70 5.38 0.10 -25.82
N ALA A 71 5.59 0.97 -24.84
CA ALA A 71 6.78 0.96 -23.97
C ALA A 71 6.50 0.40 -22.56
N ASP A 72 5.30 -0.11 -22.29
CA ASP A 72 4.93 -0.79 -21.04
C ASP A 72 3.77 -1.73 -21.35
N MET A 73 4.12 -2.88 -21.94
CA MET A 73 3.15 -3.83 -22.48
C MET A 73 2.24 -4.42 -21.39
N PHE A 74 2.67 -4.40 -20.13
CA PHE A 74 1.89 -4.93 -19.01
C PHE A 74 1.23 -3.85 -18.15
N GLY A 75 1.47 -2.57 -18.44
CA GLY A 75 1.03 -1.48 -17.57
C GLY A 75 1.62 -1.63 -16.16
N ILE A 76 2.91 -1.98 -16.04
CA ILE A 76 3.60 -2.23 -14.77
C ILE A 76 4.27 -0.98 -14.19
N ARG A 77 4.33 0.14 -14.92
CA ARG A 77 4.96 1.38 -14.42
C ARG A 77 4.39 1.81 -13.06
N LEU A 78 3.06 1.81 -12.92
CA LEU A 78 2.44 2.16 -11.64
C LEU A 78 2.83 1.18 -10.54
N LEU A 79 2.83 -0.12 -10.84
CA LEU A 79 3.23 -1.15 -9.88
C LEU A 79 4.67 -0.94 -9.41
N ILE A 80 5.61 -0.68 -10.32
CA ILE A 80 7.01 -0.42 -9.98
C ILE A 80 7.13 0.83 -9.09
N VAL A 81 6.41 1.90 -9.41
CA VAL A 81 6.40 3.13 -8.59
C VAL A 81 5.87 2.85 -7.18
N LEU A 82 4.79 2.10 -7.05
CA LEU A 82 4.22 1.74 -5.74
C LEU A 82 5.18 0.87 -4.92
N LEU A 83 5.80 -0.14 -5.54
CA LEU A 83 6.79 -1.00 -4.89
C LEU A 83 8.01 -0.20 -4.45
N PHE A 84 8.46 0.74 -5.29
CA PHE A 84 9.57 1.62 -4.94
C PHE A 84 9.23 2.53 -3.75
N ILE A 85 8.05 3.13 -3.72
CA ILE A 85 7.62 4.00 -2.61
C ILE A 85 7.54 3.23 -1.30
N ILE A 86 6.94 2.03 -1.28
CA ILE A 86 6.83 1.25 -0.05
C ILE A 86 8.21 0.73 0.41
N SER A 87 9.10 0.40 -0.53
CA SER A 87 10.49 0.10 -0.21
C SER A 87 11.20 1.28 0.43
N LEU A 88 11.02 2.50 -0.10
CA LEU A 88 11.61 3.70 0.51
C LEU A 88 11.09 3.96 1.93
N GLU A 89 9.80 3.70 2.18
CA GLU A 89 9.22 3.84 3.52
C GLU A 89 9.86 2.85 4.49
N GLU A 90 9.97 1.57 4.13
CA GLU A 90 10.61 0.55 4.96
C GLU A 90 12.11 0.82 5.14
N PHE A 91 12.83 1.23 4.09
CA PHE A 91 14.23 1.64 4.19
C PHE A 91 14.42 2.89 5.05
N SER A 92 13.45 3.81 5.09
CA SER A 92 13.53 5.00 5.93
C SER A 92 13.61 4.63 7.43
N GLN A 93 13.09 3.46 7.81
CA GLN A 93 13.15 2.95 9.17
C GLN A 93 14.58 2.67 9.64
N LEU A 94 15.55 2.48 8.72
CA LEU A 94 16.98 2.39 9.07
C LEU A 94 17.52 3.67 9.72
N PHE A 95 16.84 4.80 9.53
CA PHE A 95 17.24 6.10 10.06
C PHE A 95 16.42 6.55 11.28
N ILE A 96 15.49 5.71 11.77
CA ILE A 96 14.60 6.04 12.89
C ILE A 96 14.93 5.12 14.06
N ALA A 97 15.39 5.69 15.18
CA ALA A 97 15.90 4.93 16.34
C ALA A 97 14.87 3.99 17.01
N THR A 98 13.59 4.30 16.87
CA THR A 98 12.46 3.54 17.44
C THR A 98 11.95 2.45 16.50
N ARG A 99 12.51 2.35 15.29
CA ARG A 99 12.11 1.40 14.24
C ARG A 99 13.29 0.55 13.80
N SER A 100 12.97 -0.56 13.17
CA SER A 100 13.95 -1.46 12.59
C SER A 100 13.42 -1.95 11.26
N PHE A 101 14.26 -1.84 10.23
CA PHE A 101 13.98 -2.44 8.93
C PHE A 101 13.74 -3.95 9.05
N SER A 102 12.68 -4.42 8.42
CA SER A 102 12.30 -5.82 8.40
C SER A 102 12.07 -6.31 6.97
N PHE A 103 12.84 -7.31 6.55
CA PHE A 103 12.63 -7.95 5.25
C PHE A 103 11.26 -8.64 5.17
N ASP A 104 10.73 -9.13 6.30
CA ASP A 104 9.42 -9.77 6.36
C ASP A 104 8.30 -8.75 6.10
N ASP A 105 8.37 -7.59 6.75
CA ASP A 105 7.40 -6.50 6.55
C ASP A 105 7.50 -5.94 5.11
N LEU A 106 8.72 -5.78 4.58
CA LEU A 106 8.93 -5.39 3.18
C LEU A 106 8.27 -6.37 2.20
N SER A 107 8.52 -7.67 2.39
CA SER A 107 7.99 -8.71 1.51
C SER A 107 6.46 -8.79 1.60
N THR A 108 5.91 -8.64 2.81
CA THR A 108 4.47 -8.61 3.07
C THR A 108 3.81 -7.43 2.38
N ASN A 109 4.44 -6.25 2.43
CA ASN A 109 3.99 -5.06 1.70
C ASN A 109 4.00 -5.30 0.18
N TRP A 110 5.07 -5.89 -0.35
CA TRP A 110 5.17 -6.20 -1.78
C TRP A 110 4.08 -7.17 -2.24
N ILE A 111 3.87 -8.25 -1.50
CA ILE A 111 2.82 -9.24 -1.78
C ILE A 111 1.44 -8.55 -1.77
N GLY A 112 1.17 -7.72 -0.76
CA GLY A 112 -0.07 -6.94 -0.67
C GLY A 112 -0.29 -6.07 -1.90
N ILE A 113 0.69 -5.22 -2.27
CA ILE A 113 0.58 -4.33 -3.44
C ILE A 113 0.37 -5.13 -4.72
N ILE A 114 1.15 -6.19 -4.95
CA ILE A 114 1.06 -7.02 -6.16
C ILE A 114 -0.33 -7.64 -6.26
N LEU A 115 -0.82 -8.28 -5.19
CA LEU A 115 -2.14 -8.90 -5.17
C LEU A 115 -3.25 -7.87 -5.40
N GLY A 116 -3.24 -6.76 -4.65
CA GLY A 116 -4.23 -5.69 -4.81
C GLY A 116 -4.25 -5.15 -6.24
N TYR A 117 -3.07 -4.90 -6.80
CA TYR A 117 -2.90 -4.39 -8.16
C TYR A 117 -3.49 -5.33 -9.21
N PHE A 118 -3.11 -6.61 -9.18
CA PHE A 118 -3.59 -7.57 -10.16
C PHE A 118 -5.07 -7.91 -9.98
N CYS A 119 -5.58 -7.98 -8.74
CA CYS A 119 -7.01 -8.14 -8.47
C CYS A 119 -7.83 -6.98 -9.09
N ALA A 120 -7.41 -5.74 -8.88
CA ALA A 120 -8.09 -4.59 -9.46
C ALA A 120 -8.02 -4.57 -11.00
N LYS A 121 -6.86 -4.93 -11.57
CA LYS A 121 -6.72 -5.09 -13.03
C LYS A 121 -7.63 -6.17 -13.59
N PHE A 122 -7.73 -7.31 -12.90
CA PHE A 122 -8.62 -8.39 -13.29
C PHE A 122 -10.07 -7.90 -13.31
N ILE A 123 -10.55 -7.27 -12.24
CA ILE A 123 -11.91 -6.68 -12.19
C ILE A 123 -12.15 -5.71 -13.34
N LYS A 124 -11.18 -4.83 -13.62
CA LYS A 124 -11.29 -3.83 -14.70
C LYS A 124 -11.33 -4.47 -16.10
N LEU A 125 -10.65 -5.60 -16.28
CA LEU A 125 -10.71 -6.37 -17.53
C LEU A 125 -12.11 -6.91 -17.79
N PHE A 126 -12.74 -7.52 -16.77
CA PHE A 126 -14.11 -8.05 -16.88
C PHE A 126 -15.19 -6.97 -16.93
N ALA A 127 -14.99 -5.83 -16.28
CA ALA A 127 -15.97 -4.74 -16.28
C ALA A 127 -16.00 -3.94 -17.60
N ASN A 128 -14.96 -4.05 -18.44
CA ASN A 128 -14.87 -3.39 -19.75
C ASN A 128 -15.30 -4.32 -20.92
N HIS A 129 -15.71 -5.55 -20.62
CA HIS A 129 -16.27 -6.52 -21.56
C HIS A 129 -17.80 -6.60 -21.39
#